data_AF-A0A3D4VRE7-F1
#
_entry.id   AF-A0A3D4VRE7-F1
#
_cell.length_a   1.000
_cell.length_b   1.000
_cell.length_c   1.000
_cell.angle_alpha   90.00
_cell.angle_beta   90.00
_cell.angle_gamma   90.00
#
_symmetry.space_group_name_H-M   'P 1'
#
loop_
_entity.id
_entity.type
_entity.pdbx_description
1 polymer ?
#
loop_
_entity_poly.entity_id
_entity_poly.type
_entity_poly.pdbx_seq_one_letter_code
_entity_poly.pdbx_strand_id
1 'polypeptide(L)'
;MQLNLSELIALQAQLDERIMTLHQEVRHNTRIKRVLALIVEINELANETRCFKYWSLKGPSHNDVLLEEFSDTMHFVISLGIDLGLDTMIFHSKEDDVNLTQLFIDWINASTALVDHFDFEHFNQVGVLMATMAKALNFDEKACIETYYAKNKTNHIRQSEAY
;
A
#
# COMPACT_ATOMS: atom_id res chain seq x y z
N MET A 1 9.39 1.44 -12.94
CA MET A 1 8.07 1.10 -13.49
C MET A 1 7.12 2.25 -13.34
N GLN A 2 6.11 2.29 -14.20
CA GLN A 2 4.87 3.01 -13.94
C GLN A 2 3.94 2.07 -13.15
N LEU A 3 3.20 2.62 -12.20
CA LEU A 3 2.14 1.93 -11.46
C LEU A 3 0.88 2.80 -11.50
N ASN A 4 -0.10 2.40 -12.29
CA ASN A 4 -1.38 3.09 -12.44
C ASN A 4 -2.46 2.38 -11.61
N LEU A 5 -2.87 3.03 -10.53
CA LEU A 5 -3.90 2.53 -9.62
C LEU A 5 -5.28 3.13 -9.88
N SER A 6 -5.43 3.95 -10.93
CA SER A 6 -6.62 4.77 -11.13
C SER A 6 -7.90 3.94 -11.30
N GLU A 7 -7.81 2.77 -11.94
CA GLU A 7 -8.96 1.87 -12.09
C GLU A 7 -9.42 1.24 -10.78
N LEU A 8 -8.55 1.21 -9.76
CA LEU A 8 -8.83 0.59 -8.47
C LEU A 8 -9.55 1.54 -7.49
N ILE A 9 -9.55 2.84 -7.78
CA ILE A 9 -10.13 3.88 -6.91
C ILE A 9 -11.59 3.57 -6.59
N ALA A 10 -12.40 3.27 -7.60
CA ALA A 10 -13.82 2.99 -7.42
C ALA A 10 -14.08 1.71 -6.60
N LEU A 11 -13.19 0.72 -6.70
CA LEU A 11 -13.29 -0.54 -5.95
C LEU A 11 -12.89 -0.35 -4.49
N GLN A 12 -11.82 0.41 -4.23
CA GLN A 12 -11.42 0.76 -2.88
C GLN A 12 -12.49 1.61 -2.19
N ALA A 13 -13.08 2.58 -2.90
CA ALA A 13 -14.14 3.42 -2.35
C ALA A 13 -15.33 2.59 -1.87
N GLN A 14 -15.76 1.60 -2.67
CA GLN A 14 -16.84 0.68 -2.31
C GLN A 14 -16.48 -0.20 -1.09
N LEU A 15 -15.26 -0.73 -1.05
CA LEU A 15 -14.79 -1.51 0.09
C LEU A 15 -14.74 -0.67 1.37
N ASP A 16 -14.19 0.54 1.29
CA ASP A 16 -14.11 1.47 2.41
C ASP A 16 -15.50 1.84 2.93
N GLU A 17 -16.44 2.22 2.06
CA GLU A 17 -17.81 2.57 2.44
C GLU A 17 -18.50 1.42 3.19
N ARG A 18 -18.30 0.20 2.70
CA ARG A 18 -18.83 -1.01 3.33
C ARG A 18 -18.25 -1.22 4.73
N ILE A 19 -16.92 -1.12 4.89
CA ILE A 19 -16.23 -1.26 6.18
C ILE A 19 -16.73 -0.18 7.16
N MET A 20 -16.78 1.08 6.73
CA MET A 20 -17.24 2.19 7.57
C MET A 20 -18.68 1.96 8.03
N THR A 21 -19.56 1.50 7.13
CA THR A 21 -20.96 1.20 7.45
C THR A 21 -21.08 0.06 8.47
N LEU A 22 -20.34 -1.04 8.27
CA LEU A 22 -20.35 -2.20 9.16
C LEU A 22 -19.86 -1.86 10.58
N HIS A 23 -18.80 -1.06 10.67
CA HIS A 23 -18.22 -0.67 11.96
C HIS A 23 -18.82 0.59 12.57
N GLN A 24 -19.84 1.19 11.94
CA GLN A 24 -20.45 2.47 12.36
C GLN A 24 -19.41 3.59 12.50
N GLU A 25 -18.40 3.57 11.63
CA GLU A 25 -17.30 4.51 11.60
C GLU A 25 -17.54 5.60 10.56
N VAL A 26 -16.90 6.75 10.77
CA VAL A 26 -16.96 7.88 9.81
C VAL A 26 -15.60 8.00 9.14
N ARG A 27 -15.57 8.09 7.81
CA ARG A 27 -14.34 8.14 7.00
C ARG A 27 -13.30 9.15 7.53
N HIS A 28 -13.75 10.33 7.95
CA HIS A 28 -12.85 11.38 8.46
C HIS A 28 -12.16 10.99 9.80
N ASN A 29 -12.82 10.19 10.64
CA ASN A 29 -12.27 9.73 11.94
C ASN A 29 -11.18 8.68 11.79
N THR A 30 -11.08 8.03 10.62
CA THR A 30 -10.19 6.89 10.43
C THR A 30 -8.92 7.23 9.66
N ARG A 31 -8.70 8.49 9.25
CA ARG A 31 -7.52 8.89 8.48
C ARG A 31 -6.21 8.45 9.16
N ILE A 32 -6.03 8.82 10.43
CA ILE A 32 -4.83 8.46 11.20
C ILE A 32 -4.73 6.94 11.41
N LYS A 33 -5.87 6.25 11.60
CA LYS A 33 -5.90 4.77 11.68
C LYS A 33 -5.40 4.14 10.36
N ARG A 34 -5.80 4.67 9.21
CA ARG A 34 -5.38 4.20 7.87
C ARG A 34 -3.92 4.54 7.56
N VAL A 35 -3.40 5.68 8.01
CA VAL A 35 -1.96 5.98 7.94
C VAL A 35 -1.15 4.98 8.76
N LEU A 36 -1.58 4.69 9.99
CA LEU A 36 -0.93 3.66 10.81
C LEU A 36 -1.02 2.27 10.14
N ALA A 37 -2.18 1.91 9.60
CA ALA A 37 -2.35 0.65 8.90
C ALA A 37 -1.39 0.54 7.71
N LEU A 38 -1.26 1.57 6.87
CA LEU A 38 -0.27 1.61 5.80
C LEU A 38 1.15 1.36 6.32
N ILE A 39 1.55 2.00 7.43
CA ILE A 39 2.88 1.80 8.02
C ILE A 39 3.04 0.36 8.51
N VAL A 40 2.01 -0.26 9.09
CA VAL A 40 2.03 -1.67 9.50
C VAL A 40 2.24 -2.57 8.29
N GLU A 41 1.43 -2.44 7.23
CA GLU A 41 1.56 -3.27 6.01
C GLU A 41 2.93 -3.10 5.33
N ILE A 42 3.49 -1.88 5.32
CA ILE A 42 4.85 -1.64 4.82
C ILE A 42 5.88 -2.46 5.63
N ASN A 43 5.70 -2.55 6.95
CA ASN A 43 6.58 -3.34 7.82
C ASN A 43 6.35 -4.85 7.69
N GLU A 44 5.13 -5.30 7.41
CA GLU A 44 4.82 -6.70 7.11
C GLU A 44 5.55 -7.13 5.82
N LEU A 45 5.44 -6.33 4.75
CA LEU A 45 6.24 -6.53 3.54
C LEU A 45 7.76 -6.52 3.83
N ALA A 46 8.26 -5.55 4.62
CA ALA A 46 9.67 -5.52 5.00
C ALA A 46 10.11 -6.80 5.74
N ASN A 47 9.25 -7.33 6.60
CA ASN A 47 9.50 -8.55 7.34
C ASN A 47 9.63 -9.78 6.43
N GLU A 48 8.81 -9.86 5.39
CA GLU A 48 8.79 -10.94 4.41
C GLU A 48 9.93 -10.85 3.39
N THR A 49 10.38 -9.64 3.02
CA THR A 49 11.61 -9.47 2.23
C THR A 49 12.87 -9.84 3.02
N ARG A 50 12.82 -9.69 4.35
CA ARG A 50 13.92 -10.00 5.28
C ARG A 50 15.22 -9.23 4.99
N CYS A 51 15.15 -8.15 4.21
CA CYS A 51 16.31 -7.38 3.75
C CYS A 51 17.15 -6.77 4.89
N PHE A 52 16.54 -6.52 6.04
CA PHE A 52 17.20 -5.97 7.23
C PHE A 52 17.78 -7.05 8.17
N LYS A 53 17.45 -8.33 7.98
CA LYS A 53 17.79 -9.42 8.91
C LYS A 53 19.24 -9.91 8.72
N TYR A 54 20.20 -9.03 8.93
CA TYR A 54 21.64 -9.27 8.72
C TYR A 54 22.23 -10.42 9.56
N TRP A 55 21.53 -10.84 10.61
CA TRP A 55 21.93 -11.96 11.49
C TRP A 55 21.36 -13.31 11.05
N SER A 56 20.68 -13.40 9.90
CA SER A 56 20.01 -14.62 9.46
C SER A 56 20.34 -14.96 8.01
N LEU A 57 20.58 -16.25 7.74
CA LEU A 57 20.83 -16.76 6.38
C LEU A 57 19.54 -17.13 5.62
N LYS A 58 18.38 -17.09 6.27
CA LYS A 58 17.10 -17.39 5.60
C LYS A 58 16.77 -16.25 4.62
N GLY A 59 16.61 -16.60 3.35
CA GLY A 59 16.19 -15.69 2.28
C GLY A 59 14.73 -15.25 2.38
N PRO A 60 14.29 -14.34 1.48
CA PRO A 60 12.94 -13.78 1.48
C PRO A 60 11.87 -14.87 1.32
N SER A 61 10.64 -14.52 1.69
CA SER A 61 9.47 -15.33 1.34
C SER A 61 9.25 -15.38 -0.17
N HIS A 62 8.41 -16.31 -0.62
CA HIS A 62 8.13 -16.49 -2.04
C HIS A 62 7.40 -15.25 -2.61
N ASN A 63 7.54 -15.02 -3.93
CA ASN A 63 7.06 -13.78 -4.56
C ASN A 63 5.54 -13.56 -4.44
N ASP A 64 4.75 -14.64 -4.35
CA ASP A 64 3.31 -14.56 -4.12
C ASP A 64 2.98 -13.95 -2.75
N VAL A 65 3.69 -14.36 -1.70
CA VAL A 65 3.58 -13.76 -0.36
C VAL A 65 3.95 -12.29 -0.42
N LEU A 66 5.10 -11.95 -1.03
CA LEU A 66 5.53 -10.55 -1.14
C LEU A 66 4.55 -9.68 -1.94
N LEU A 67 3.94 -10.21 -3.00
CA LEU A 67 2.92 -9.52 -3.77
C LEU A 67 1.64 -9.31 -2.96
N GLU A 68 1.26 -10.28 -2.14
CA GLU A 68 0.10 -10.16 -1.25
C GLU A 68 0.31 -9.03 -0.23
N GLU A 69 1.44 -9.04 0.49
CA GLU A 69 1.80 -7.97 1.44
C GLU A 69 1.91 -6.60 0.74
N PHE A 70 2.48 -6.57 -0.47
CA PHE A 70 2.54 -5.33 -1.26
C PHE A 70 1.13 -4.84 -1.63
N SER A 71 0.22 -5.74 -2.00
CA SER A 71 -1.18 -5.39 -2.29
C SER A 71 -1.90 -4.81 -1.07
N ASP A 72 -1.58 -5.26 0.15
CA ASP A 72 -2.17 -4.69 1.36
C ASP A 72 -1.75 -3.22 1.56
N THR A 73 -0.52 -2.85 1.21
CA THR A 73 -0.11 -1.43 1.18
C THR A 73 -0.89 -0.60 0.13
N MET A 74 -1.22 -1.20 -1.03
CA MET A 74 -1.98 -0.54 -2.09
C MET A 74 -3.38 -0.13 -1.63
N HIS A 75 -4.07 -0.99 -0.87
CA HIS A 75 -5.38 -0.69 -0.30
C HIS A 75 -5.37 0.63 0.49
N PHE A 76 -4.38 0.82 1.36
CA PHE A 76 -4.32 2.01 2.19
C PHE A 76 -3.84 3.26 1.43
N VAL A 77 -2.91 3.13 0.48
CA VAL A 77 -2.52 4.28 -0.37
C VAL A 77 -3.70 4.76 -1.21
N ILE A 78 -4.45 3.86 -1.85
CA ILE A 78 -5.63 4.25 -2.64
C ILE A 78 -6.69 4.90 -1.72
N SER A 79 -6.93 4.31 -0.54
CA SER A 79 -7.89 4.85 0.43
C SER A 79 -7.53 6.28 0.88
N LEU A 80 -6.25 6.55 1.14
CA LEU A 80 -5.78 7.89 1.51
C LEU A 80 -5.85 8.86 0.32
N GLY A 81 -5.55 8.40 -0.89
CA GLY A 81 -5.67 9.24 -2.09
C GLY A 81 -7.12 9.65 -2.40
N ILE A 82 -8.10 8.80 -2.09
CA ILE A 82 -9.53 9.14 -2.18
C ILE A 82 -9.87 10.32 -1.27
N ASP A 83 -9.31 10.38 -0.05
CA ASP A 83 -9.56 11.49 0.88
C ASP A 83 -8.98 12.83 0.40
N LEU A 84 -7.97 12.78 -0.48
CA LEU A 84 -7.41 13.95 -1.16
C LEU A 84 -8.19 14.35 -2.41
N GLY A 85 -9.26 13.62 -2.75
CA GLY A 85 -10.09 13.91 -3.92
C GLY A 85 -9.39 13.63 -5.25
N LEU A 86 -8.49 12.64 -5.30
CA LEU A 86 -7.76 12.32 -6.50
C LEU A 86 -8.56 11.39 -7.42
N ASP A 87 -8.74 11.81 -8.67
CA ASP A 87 -9.38 11.02 -9.72
C ASP A 87 -8.38 10.16 -10.52
N THR A 88 -7.08 10.35 -10.27
CA THR A 88 -5.99 9.64 -10.97
C THR A 88 -4.84 9.41 -10.01
N MET A 89 -4.30 8.20 -10.01
CA MET A 89 -3.18 7.78 -9.19
C MET A 89 -2.19 7.01 -10.06
N ILE A 90 -1.25 7.73 -10.67
CA ILE A 90 -0.20 7.16 -11.52
C ILE A 90 1.13 7.54 -10.90
N PHE A 91 1.91 6.54 -10.51
CA PHE A 91 3.19 6.73 -9.86
C PHE A 91 4.33 6.18 -10.70
N HIS A 92 5.45 6.89 -10.72
CA HIS A 92 6.65 6.49 -11.44
C HIS A 92 7.76 6.23 -10.44
N SER A 93 8.37 5.05 -10.52
CA SER A 93 9.54 4.70 -9.71
C SER A 93 10.69 5.67 -9.95
N LYS A 94 11.47 5.96 -8.92
CA LYS A 94 12.78 6.61 -9.02
C LYS A 94 13.87 5.52 -9.10
N GLU A 95 14.87 5.74 -9.94
CA GLU A 95 16.15 4.98 -9.96
C GLU A 95 16.06 3.48 -10.31
N ASP A 96 17.21 2.87 -10.65
CA ASP A 96 17.36 1.45 -11.00
C ASP A 96 18.05 0.63 -9.89
N ASP A 97 18.91 1.25 -9.08
CA ASP A 97 19.71 0.58 -8.04
C ASP A 97 19.45 1.23 -6.69
N VAL A 98 18.63 0.58 -5.87
CA VAL A 98 18.17 1.09 -4.57
C VAL A 98 18.50 0.09 -3.47
N ASN A 99 19.00 0.59 -2.34
CA ASN A 99 19.15 -0.21 -1.14
C ASN A 99 17.75 -0.46 -0.54
N LEU A 100 17.31 -1.72 -0.56
CA LEU A 100 15.95 -2.09 -0.14
C LEU A 100 15.65 -1.67 1.31
N THR A 101 16.60 -1.82 2.23
CA THR A 101 16.43 -1.40 3.63
C THR A 101 16.22 0.10 3.75
N GLN A 102 17.02 0.91 3.04
CA GLN A 102 16.84 2.37 3.03
C GLN A 102 15.50 2.76 2.40
N LEU A 103 15.11 2.09 1.32
CA LEU A 103 13.84 2.35 0.64
C LEU A 103 12.63 2.12 1.56
N PHE A 104 12.64 1.06 2.38
CA PHE A 104 11.61 0.86 3.41
C PHE A 104 11.58 1.99 4.43
N ILE A 105 12.75 2.43 4.93
CA ILE A 105 12.84 3.54 5.89
C ILE A 105 12.26 4.82 5.29
N ASP A 106 12.62 5.14 4.04
CA ASP A 106 12.13 6.33 3.35
C ASP A 106 10.61 6.27 3.14
N TRP A 107 10.09 5.08 2.81
CA TRP A 107 8.65 4.89 2.61
C TRP A 107 7.86 5.00 3.91
N ILE A 108 8.40 4.49 5.02
CA ILE A 108 7.83 4.65 6.36
C ILE A 108 7.84 6.13 6.78
N ASN A 109 8.95 6.84 6.57
CA ASN A 109 9.07 8.26 6.89
C ASN A 109 8.07 9.12 6.10
N ALA A 110 7.97 8.88 4.79
CA ALA A 110 7.01 9.58 3.93
C ALA A 110 5.56 9.29 4.36
N SER A 111 5.25 8.04 4.71
CA SER A 111 3.91 7.64 5.19
C SER A 111 3.58 8.27 6.54
N THR A 112 4.56 8.36 7.45
CA THR A 112 4.40 8.99 8.76
C THR A 112 4.15 10.49 8.62
N ALA A 113 4.81 11.16 7.67
CA ALA A 113 4.61 12.59 7.41
C ALA A 113 3.15 12.94 7.06
N LEU A 114 2.37 12.00 6.53
CA LEU A 114 0.93 12.20 6.24
C LEU A 114 0.08 12.46 7.48
N VAL A 115 0.59 12.19 8.70
CA VAL A 115 -0.09 12.53 9.94
C VAL A 115 -0.23 14.05 10.08
N ASP A 116 0.85 14.76 9.82
CA ASP A 116 0.96 16.22 10.00
C ASP A 116 0.75 16.99 8.68
N HIS A 117 1.10 16.37 7.55
CA HIS A 117 1.08 16.97 6.21
C HIS A 117 0.23 16.13 5.25
N PHE A 118 -1.08 16.25 5.39
CA PHE A 118 -2.04 15.53 4.54
C PHE A 118 -2.40 16.34 3.29
N ASP A 119 -1.45 16.40 2.36
CA ASP A 119 -1.58 17.09 1.07
C ASP A 119 -1.06 16.22 -0.10
N PHE A 120 -1.29 16.70 -1.32
CA PHE A 120 -0.91 15.97 -2.53
C PHE A 120 0.60 15.75 -2.66
N GLU A 121 1.43 16.70 -2.23
CA GLU A 121 2.88 16.59 -2.40
C GLU A 121 3.45 15.44 -1.56
N HIS A 122 3.08 15.40 -0.28
CA HIS A 122 3.51 14.35 0.63
C HIS A 122 2.92 12.99 0.23
N PHE A 123 1.65 12.97 -0.18
CA PHE A 123 1.01 11.75 -0.68
C PHE A 123 1.67 11.21 -1.95
N ASN A 124 1.98 12.09 -2.91
CA ASN A 124 2.64 11.68 -4.14
C ASN A 124 4.02 11.08 -3.87
N GLN A 125 4.76 11.59 -2.87
CA GLN A 125 6.02 10.98 -2.47
C GLN A 125 5.85 9.54 -1.92
N VAL A 126 4.77 9.26 -1.18
CA VAL A 126 4.42 7.89 -0.76
C VAL A 126 4.16 6.99 -1.97
N GLY A 127 3.37 7.46 -2.94
CA GLY A 127 3.07 6.69 -4.15
C GLY A 127 4.31 6.44 -5.04
N VAL A 128 5.20 7.42 -5.15
CA VAL A 128 6.49 7.26 -5.85
C VAL A 128 7.36 6.20 -5.18
N LEU A 129 7.42 6.18 -3.84
CA LEU A 129 8.17 5.17 -3.10
C LEU A 129 7.53 3.77 -3.25
N MET A 130 6.19 3.68 -3.27
CA MET A 130 5.47 2.44 -3.60
C MET A 130 5.85 1.91 -5.00
N ALA A 131 5.83 2.74 -6.03
CA ALA A 131 6.22 2.33 -7.39
C ALA A 131 7.71 1.95 -7.48
N THR A 132 8.56 2.61 -6.68
CA THR A 132 9.98 2.28 -6.57
C THR A 132 10.18 0.93 -5.88
N MET A 133 9.41 0.65 -4.83
CA MET A 133 9.42 -0.63 -4.12
C MET A 133 8.99 -1.78 -5.02
N ALA A 134 7.89 -1.64 -5.76
CA ALA A 134 7.44 -2.65 -6.71
C ALA A 134 8.54 -2.98 -7.74
N LYS A 135 9.21 -1.95 -8.28
CA LYS A 135 10.34 -2.15 -9.20
C LYS A 135 11.51 -2.88 -8.53
N ALA A 136 11.89 -2.47 -7.32
CA ALA A 136 13.00 -3.07 -6.57
C ALA A 136 12.75 -4.56 -6.24
N LEU A 137 11.49 -4.93 -6.03
CA LEU A 137 11.04 -6.31 -5.82
C LEU A 137 10.81 -7.09 -7.13
N ASN A 138 11.08 -6.48 -8.28
CA ASN A 138 10.84 -7.03 -9.62
C ASN A 138 9.38 -7.41 -9.88
N PHE A 139 8.44 -6.65 -9.33
CA PHE A 139 7.03 -6.77 -9.66
C PHE A 139 6.72 -5.96 -10.92
N ASP A 140 5.91 -6.53 -11.80
CA ASP A 140 5.29 -5.77 -12.88
C ASP A 140 3.93 -5.22 -12.44
N GLU A 141 3.49 -4.16 -13.12
CA GLU A 141 2.22 -3.48 -12.83
C GLU A 141 1.03 -4.45 -12.88
N LYS A 142 1.02 -5.37 -13.84
CA LYS A 142 -0.10 -6.30 -14.03
C LYS A 142 -0.23 -7.23 -12.82
N ALA A 143 0.87 -7.78 -12.31
CA ALA A 143 0.86 -8.65 -11.15
C ALA A 143 0.39 -7.93 -9.87
N CYS A 144 0.79 -6.67 -9.69
CA CYS A 144 0.30 -5.84 -8.58
C CYS A 144 -1.22 -5.65 -8.65
N ILE A 145 -1.72 -5.28 -9.83
CA ILE A 145 -3.14 -5.02 -10.07
C ILE A 145 -3.98 -6.30 -9.93
N GLU A 146 -3.55 -7.41 -10.51
CA GLU A 146 -4.25 -8.71 -10.41
C GLU A 146 -4.32 -9.22 -8.96
N THR A 147 -3.23 -9.10 -8.20
CA THR A 147 -3.20 -9.45 -6.77
C THR A 147 -4.16 -8.56 -5.97
N TYR A 148 -4.20 -7.26 -6.27
CA TYR A 148 -5.16 -6.34 -5.64
C TYR A 148 -6.61 -6.76 -5.90
N TYR A 149 -6.98 -7.12 -7.14
CA TYR A 149 -8.33 -7.60 -7.43
C TYR A 149 -8.70 -8.83 -6.60
N ALA A 150 -7.77 -9.79 -6.48
CA ALA A 150 -7.97 -11.00 -5.68
C ALA A 150 -8.15 -10.67 -4.17
N LYS A 151 -7.33 -9.76 -3.64
CA LYS A 151 -7.39 -9.33 -2.24
C LYS A 151 -8.65 -8.53 -1.95
N ASN A 152 -9.01 -7.58 -2.80
CA ASN A 152 -10.25 -6.80 -2.69
C ASN A 152 -11.49 -7.71 -2.64
N LYS A 153 -11.57 -8.70 -3.53
CA LYS A 153 -12.64 -9.71 -3.52
C LYS A 153 -12.68 -10.50 -2.21
N THR A 154 -11.53 -10.95 -1.73
CA THR A 154 -11.42 -11.69 -0.46
C THR A 154 -11.85 -10.83 0.72
N ASN A 155 -11.48 -9.55 0.73
CA ASN A 155 -11.88 -8.61 1.78
C ASN A 155 -13.40 -8.37 1.77
N HIS A 156 -14.04 -8.26 0.60
CA HIS A 156 -15.50 -8.22 0.53
C HIS A 156 -16.18 -9.49 1.09
N ILE A 157 -15.58 -10.67 0.90
CA ILE A 157 -16.08 -11.93 1.48
C ILE A 157 -15.92 -11.90 3.01
N ARG A 158 -14.75 -11.52 3.54
CA ARG A 158 -14.50 -11.38 4.98
C ARG A 158 -15.50 -10.43 5.66
N GLN A 159 -15.79 -9.31 5.02
CA GLN A 159 -16.80 -8.34 5.48
C GLN A 159 -18.25 -8.87 5.37
N SER A 160 -18.51 -9.97 4.68
CA SER A 160 -19.83 -10.64 4.64
C SER A 160 -19.98 -11.65 5.77
N GLU A 161 -18.85 -12.17 6.28
CA GLU A 161 -18.78 -13.18 7.32
C GLU A 161 -18.63 -12.57 8.74
N ALA A 162 -18.69 -11.24 8.86
CA ALA A 162 -18.61 -10.45 10.10
C ALA A 162 -17.31 -10.64 10.91
N TYR A 163 -16.17 -10.74 10.22
CA TYR A 163 -14.86 -10.57 10.85
C TYR A 163 -14.60 -9.10 11.19
#